data_AF-A0A4Y3KXH3-F1
#
_entry.id   AF-A0A4Y3KXH3-F1
#
_cell.length_a   1.000
_cell.length_b   1.000
_cell.length_c   1.000
_cell.angle_alpha   90.00
_cell.angle_beta   90.00
_cell.angle_gamma   90.00
#
_symmetry.space_group_name_H-M   'P 1'
#
loop_
_entity.id
_entity.type
_entity.pdbx_description
1 polymer ?
#
loop_
_entity_poly.entity_id
_entity_poly.type
_entity_poly.pdbx_seq_one_letter_code
_entity_poly.pdbx_strand_id
1 'polypeptide(L)' 'MRSLRSPLPALALTAATALLLTACGSTEAPVDAEETSASSGAGPVTVTDDRGEVELDAPAEKVVSLEWGLT' A
#
# COMPACT_ATOMS: atom_id res chain seq x y z
N MET A 1 51.01 -7.73 13.29
CA MET A 1 50.21 -8.00 12.07
C MET A 1 48.89 -8.67 12.47
N ARG A 2 47.91 -7.89 12.91
CA ARG A 2 46.55 -8.38 13.24
C ARG A 2 45.54 -7.56 12.43
N SER A 3 45.70 -7.60 11.11
CA SER A 3 44.82 -6.87 10.18
C SER A 3 44.08 -7.83 9.25
N LEU A 4 43.75 -9.04 9.74
CA LEU A 4 42.96 -9.99 8.97
C LEU A 4 41.56 -10.12 9.61
N ARG A 5 40.58 -9.58 8.87
CA ARG A 5 39.14 -9.86 8.94
C ARG A 5 38.40 -9.10 10.04
N SER A 6 38.29 -7.78 9.84
CA SER A 6 37.23 -7.04 10.50
C SER A 6 35.88 -7.46 9.90
N PRO A 7 34.88 -7.91 10.71
CA PRO A 7 33.55 -8.27 10.23
C PRO A 7 32.65 -7.03 9.99
N LEU A 8 33.16 -5.83 10.26
CA LEU A 8 32.46 -4.55 10.07
C LEU A 8 31.75 -4.39 8.71
N PRO A 9 32.37 -4.69 7.55
CA PRO A 9 31.69 -4.50 6.27
C PRO A 9 30.55 -5.50 6.05
N ALA A 10 30.66 -6.73 6.57
CA ALA A 10 29.59 -7.73 6.47
C ALA A 10 28.38 -7.33 7.32
N LEU A 11 28.62 -6.82 8.52
CA LEU A 11 27.56 -6.35 9.42
C LEU A 11 26.81 -5.14 8.82
N ALA A 12 27.55 -4.20 8.22
CA ALA A 12 26.97 -3.03 7.56
C ALA A 12 26.07 -3.43 6.38
N LEU A 13 26.49 -4.42 5.58
CA LEU A 13 25.71 -4.90 4.45
C LEU A 13 24.40 -5.57 4.90
N THR A 14 24.46 -6.42 5.93
CA THR A 14 23.27 -7.08 6.48
C THR A 14 22.28 -6.09 7.08
N ALA A 15 22.77 -5.05 7.75
CA ALA A 15 21.91 -4.00 8.28
C ALA A 15 21.22 -3.23 7.14
N ALA A 16 21.97 -2.81 6.11
CA ALA A 16 21.40 -2.09 4.98
C ALA A 16 20.32 -2.91 4.24
N THR A 17 20.54 -4.22 4.04
CA THR A 17 19.53 -5.09 3.43
C THR A 17 18.29 -5.23 4.31
N ALA A 18 18.45 -5.37 5.63
CA ALA A 18 17.31 -5.47 6.54
C ALA A 18 16.42 -4.22 6.49
N LEU A 19 17.02 -3.02 6.46
CA LEU A 19 16.27 -1.76 6.31
C LEU A 19 15.50 -1.67 4.99
N LEU A 20 16.11 -2.11 3.88
CA LEU A 20 15.47 -2.11 2.56
C LEU A 20 14.29 -3.11 2.48
N LEU A 21 14.41 -4.27 3.12
CA LEU A 21 13.34 -5.27 3.15
C LEU A 21 12.14 -4.81 4.00
N THR A 22 12.38 -4.11 5.11
CA THR A 22 11.28 -3.55 5.93
C THR A 22 10.62 -2.33 5.29
N ALA A 23 11.26 -1.67 4.33
CA ALA A 23 10.70 -0.50 3.64
C ALA A 23 9.66 -0.87 2.57
N CYS A 24 9.64 -2.11 2.07
CA CYS A 24 8.68 -2.56 1.05
C CYS A 24 7.32 -3.03 1.63
N GLY A 25 7.12 -2.89 2.94
CA GLY A 25 5.92 -3.37 3.63
C GLY A 25 5.66 -2.68 4.96
N SER A 26 5.81 -1.35 5.02
CA SER A 26 5.35 -0.59 6.18
C SER A 26 3.83 -0.72 6.22
N THR A 27 3.33 -1.56 7.14
CA THR A 27 1.92 -1.53 7.49
C THR A 27 1.67 -0.13 8.05
N GLU A 28 0.88 0.66 7.33
CA GLU A 28 0.36 1.89 7.90
C GLU A 28 -0.48 1.48 9.11
N ALA A 29 -0.37 2.22 10.22
CA ALA A 29 -1.31 2.01 11.31
C ALA A 29 -2.72 2.26 10.76
N PRO A 30 -3.73 1.45 11.10
CA PRO A 30 -5.09 1.72 10.65
C PRO A 30 -5.43 3.15 11.06
N VAL A 31 -5.71 4.00 10.07
CA VAL A 31 -6.32 5.29 10.34
C VAL A 31 -7.70 4.98 10.91
N ASP A 32 -8.03 5.56 12.06
CA ASP A 32 -9.41 5.53 12.56
C ASP A 32 -10.26 6.13 11.45
N ALA A 33 -11.26 5.38 10.97
CA ALA A 33 -12.10 5.85 9.89
C ALA A 33 -12.79 7.14 10.35
N GLU A 34 -12.31 8.29 9.90
CA GLU A 34 -13.11 9.51 9.97
C GLU A 34 -14.42 9.17 9.26
N GLU A 35 -15.56 9.37 9.94
CA GLU A 35 -16.87 9.34 9.29
C GLU A 35 -16.86 10.41 8.19
N THR A 36 -16.40 10.03 7.00
CA THR A 36 -16.68 10.76 5.78
C THR A 36 -18.19 10.79 5.73
N SER A 37 -18.75 11.96 6.01
CA SER A 37 -20.16 12.22 5.79
C SER A 37 -20.42 11.83 4.35
N ALA A 38 -21.17 10.75 4.13
CA ALA A 38 -21.56 10.33 2.79
C ALA A 38 -22.11 11.57 2.09
N SER A 39 -21.46 11.99 1.00
CA SER A 39 -21.98 13.08 0.19
C SER A 39 -23.31 12.57 -0.38
N SER A 40 -24.40 12.96 0.24
CA SER A 40 -25.75 12.62 -0.20
C SER A 40 -25.92 13.12 -1.63
N GLY A 41 -25.79 12.21 -2.60
CA GLY A 41 -26.07 12.48 -4.01
C GLY A 41 -24.86 12.58 -4.95
N ALA A 42 -23.80 11.79 -4.76
CA ALA A 42 -22.89 11.56 -5.89
C ALA A 42 -23.66 10.84 -7.01
N GLY A 43 -23.67 11.44 -8.20
CA GLY A 43 -24.35 10.92 -9.39
C GLY A 43 -23.57 9.78 -10.06
N PRO A 44 -23.84 9.49 -11.34
CA PRO A 44 -23.14 8.44 -12.07
C PRO A 44 -21.61 8.61 -12.06
N VAL A 45 -20.89 7.49 -11.99
CA VAL A 45 -19.43 7.41 -11.95
C VAL A 45 -18.94 6.53 -13.09
N THR A 46 -18.05 7.06 -13.93
CA THR A 46 -17.39 6.30 -15.00
C THR A 46 -15.93 6.04 -14.62
N VAL A 47 -15.51 4.78 -14.71
CA VAL A 47 -14.15 4.33 -14.40
C VAL A 47 -13.54 3.74 -15.67
N THR A 48 -12.32 4.15 -16.01
CA THR A 48 -11.53 3.56 -17.10
C THR A 48 -10.34 2.82 -16.52
N ASP A 49 -10.19 1.55 -16.85
CA ASP A 49 -9.02 0.72 -16.52
C ASP A 49 -8.41 0.07 -17.78
N ASP A 50 -7.42 -0.81 -17.60
CA ASP A 50 -6.73 -1.51 -18.70
C ASP A 50 -7.65 -2.44 -19.51
N ARG A 51 -8.79 -2.83 -18.94
CA ARG A 51 -9.82 -3.68 -19.55
C ARG A 51 -10.91 -2.86 -20.24
N GLY A 52 -10.93 -1.54 -20.05
CA GLY A 52 -11.86 -0.62 -20.71
C GLY A 52 -12.66 0.24 -19.74
N GLU A 53 -13.86 0.64 -20.15
CA GLU A 53 -14.72 1.55 -19.40
C GLU A 53 -15.84 0.79 -18.66
N VAL A 54 -16.13 1.23 -17.44
CA VAL A 54 -17.23 0.76 -16.59
C VAL A 54 -18.00 1.97 -16.07
N GLU A 55 -19.32 1.99 -16.26
CA GLU A 55 -20.22 3.01 -15.72
C GLU A 55 -20.99 2.46 -14.52
N LEU A 56 -21.09 3.26 -13.46
CA LEU A 56 -21.92 3.03 -12.29
C LEU A 56 -22.99 4.12 -12.23
N ASP A 57 -24.27 3.75 -12.13
CA ASP A 57 -25.38 4.71 -12.04
C ASP A 57 -25.31 5.60 -10.78
N ALA A 58 -24.63 5.11 -9.74
CA ALA A 58 -24.37 5.76 -8.46
C ALA A 58 -23.10 5.16 -7.82
N PRO A 59 -22.53 5.79 -6.78
CA PRO A 59 -21.38 5.24 -6.06
C PRO A 59 -21.63 3.81 -5.54
N ALA A 60 -20.58 2.98 -5.57
CA ALA A 60 -20.66 1.59 -5.14
C ALA A 60 -20.83 1.48 -3.61
N GLU A 61 -21.95 0.91 -3.17
CA GLU A 61 -22.24 0.68 -1.74
C GLU A 61 -21.65 -0.64 -1.22
N LYS A 62 -21.36 -1.59 -2.12
CA LYS A 62 -20.88 -2.94 -1.79
C LYS A 62 -19.66 -3.24 -2.64
N VAL A 63 -18.49 -3.18 -2.01
CA VAL A 63 -17.20 -3.37 -2.69
C VAL A 63 -16.62 -4.72 -2.31
N VAL A 64 -16.18 -5.48 -3.32
CA VAL A 64 -15.42 -6.72 -3.15
C VAL A 64 -14.00 -6.50 -3.65
N SER A 65 -13.03 -6.62 -2.76
CA SER A 65 -11.61 -6.53 -3.09
C SER A 65 -11.06 -7.92 -3.38
N LEU A 66 -10.58 -8.13 -4.61
CA LEU A 66 -9.99 -9.40 -5.05
C LEU A 66 -8.46 -9.43 -4.92
N GLU A 67 -7.84 -8.27 -4.74
CA GLU A 67 -6.39 -8.11 -4.57
C GLU A 67 -6.06 -7.60 -3.16
N TRP A 68 -4.79 -7.75 -2.77
CA TRP A 68 -4.28 -7.32 -1.48
C TRP A 68 -4.06 -5.80 -1.48
N GLY A 69 -4.44 -5.11 -0.40
CA GLY A 69 -4.14 -3.68 -0.21
C GLY A 69 -5.19 -2.68 -0.73
N LEU A 70 -6.40 -3.15 -1.05
CA LEU A 70 -7.51 -2.32 -1.54
C LEU A 70 -8.50 -1.89 -0.43
N THR A 71 -8.05 -1.81 0.82
CA THR A 71 -8.90 -1.56 1.99
C THR A 71 -8.30 -0.51 2.91
#